data_AF-A0A924F8Y2-F1
#
_entry.id   AF-A0A924F8Y2-F1
#
_cell.length_a   1.000
_cell.length_b   1.000
_cell.length_c   1.000
_cell.angle_alpha   90.00
_cell.angle_beta   90.00
_cell.angle_gamma   90.00
#
_symmetry.space_group_name_H-M   'P 1'
#
loop_
_entity.id
_entity.type
_entity.pdbx_description
1 polymer ?
#
loop_
_entity_poly.entity_id
_entity_poly.type
_entity_poly.pdbx_seq_one_letter_code
_entity_poly.pdbx_strand_id
1 'polypeptide(L)'
;MGQAHLWLGLGSGLFVCFLGITGCILAFEREIENTVQHYRFVKAEQRSYVAPSKLKEIADKQLPGKHAHSISYQKGKASMVVYYAENPEYYWIVFMNPYTAEVLNVKNMDDDFFRIVIMGHYYLWLPPTIGQPILASATLMFMFLLVSGLALWWPKNKAASKKRFNVKWAAKWKRLNYDLHNVLGFYVTWILIFTAFSGLVMGFQWFAKSAYWISSGGKMMVPFSETLSDS
;
A
#
# COMPACT_ATOMS: atom_id res chain seq x y z
N MET A 1 -10.81 -30.49 -7.99
CA MET A 1 -10.49 -29.06 -8.19
C MET A 1 -11.58 -28.11 -7.69
N GLY A 2 -12.85 -28.23 -8.10
CA GLY A 2 -13.91 -27.29 -7.67
C GLY A 2 -14.18 -27.21 -6.16
N GLN A 3 -14.18 -28.34 -5.45
CA GLN A 3 -14.37 -28.36 -3.98
C GLN A 3 -13.19 -27.72 -3.23
N ALA A 4 -11.95 -27.97 -3.68
CA ALA A 4 -10.77 -27.34 -3.10
C ALA A 4 -10.76 -25.82 -3.32
N HIS A 5 -11.11 -25.36 -4.53
CA HIS A 5 -11.25 -23.94 -4.84
C HIS A 5 -12.33 -23.28 -3.98
N LEU A 6 -13.45 -23.96 -3.70
CA LEU A 6 -14.51 -23.44 -2.83
C LEU A 6 -14.01 -23.19 -1.40
N TRP A 7 -13.42 -24.20 -0.75
CA TRP A 7 -12.98 -24.10 0.64
C TRP A 7 -11.81 -23.13 0.80
N LEU A 8 -10.83 -23.18 -0.12
CA LEU A 8 -9.72 -22.24 -0.13
C LEU A 8 -10.19 -20.81 -0.47
N GLY A 9 -11.14 -20.67 -1.38
CA GLY A 9 -11.75 -19.39 -1.74
C GLY A 9 -12.53 -18.77 -0.60
N LEU A 10 -13.25 -19.58 0.20
CA LEU A 10 -13.98 -19.08 1.37
C LEU A 10 -13.02 -18.57 2.45
N GLY A 11 -11.98 -19.34 2.76
CA GLY A 11 -10.96 -18.94 3.75
C GLY A 11 -10.16 -17.71 3.31
N SER A 12 -9.68 -17.71 2.05
CA SER A 12 -8.94 -16.56 1.49
C SER A 12 -9.83 -15.34 1.27
N GLY A 13 -11.13 -15.50 1.06
CA GLY A 13 -12.06 -14.39 0.85
C GLY A 13 -12.10 -13.41 2.02
N LEU A 14 -12.13 -13.89 3.26
CA LEU A 14 -12.09 -13.02 4.44
C LEU A 14 -10.78 -12.23 4.51
N PHE A 15 -9.67 -12.90 4.24
CA PHE A 15 -8.35 -12.31 4.23
C PHE A 15 -8.21 -11.23 3.14
N VAL A 16 -8.68 -11.53 1.92
CA VAL A 16 -8.68 -10.59 0.79
C VAL A 16 -9.61 -9.41 1.05
N CYS A 17 -10.75 -9.60 1.72
CA CYS A 17 -11.61 -8.49 2.14
C CYS A 17 -10.89 -7.55 3.10
N PHE A 18 -10.19 -8.09 4.11
CA PHE A 18 -9.37 -7.30 5.02
C PHE A 18 -8.29 -6.50 4.28
N LEU A 19 -7.55 -7.14 3.37
CA LEU A 19 -6.53 -6.47 2.56
C LEU A 19 -7.12 -5.45 1.60
N GLY A 20 -8.28 -5.72 1.02
CA GLY A 20 -9.01 -4.80 0.16
C GLY A 20 -9.41 -3.54 0.92
N ILE A 21 -9.97 -3.68 2.12
CA ILE A 21 -10.38 -2.53 2.95
C ILE A 21 -9.16 -1.68 3.33
N THR A 22 -8.12 -2.31 3.87
CA THR A 22 -6.89 -1.60 4.29
C THR A 22 -6.17 -0.97 3.09
N GLY A 23 -6.12 -1.66 1.95
CA GLY A 23 -5.55 -1.15 0.71
C GLY A 23 -6.34 0.04 0.14
N CYS A 24 -7.68 0.01 0.21
CA CYS A 24 -8.51 1.15 -0.16
C CYS A 24 -8.25 2.36 0.73
N ILE A 25 -8.13 2.16 2.05
CA ILE A 25 -7.81 3.26 2.98
C ILE A 25 -6.45 3.89 2.61
N LEU A 26 -5.43 3.07 2.35
CA LEU A 26 -4.09 3.53 1.97
C LEU A 26 -4.06 4.22 0.60
N ALA A 27 -4.86 3.76 -0.36
CA ALA A 27 -4.94 4.37 -1.69
C ALA A 27 -5.43 5.83 -1.65
N PHE A 28 -6.18 6.20 -0.60
CA PHE A 28 -6.68 7.56 -0.37
C PHE A 28 -5.98 8.27 0.80
N GLU A 29 -4.83 7.76 1.27
CA GLU A 29 -4.09 8.34 2.40
C GLU A 29 -3.84 9.84 2.18
N ARG A 30 -3.31 10.20 1.01
CA ARG A 30 -2.98 11.58 0.68
C ARG A 30 -4.22 12.50 0.72
N GLU A 31 -5.33 12.07 0.15
CA GLU A 31 -6.59 12.83 0.12
C GLU A 31 -7.17 13.02 1.53
N ILE A 32 -7.17 11.95 2.34
CA ILE A 32 -7.65 11.98 3.71
C ILE A 32 -6.76 12.89 4.57
N GLU A 33 -5.44 12.71 4.50
CA GLU A 33 -4.50 13.56 5.24
C GLU A 33 -4.62 15.02 4.82
N ASN A 34 -4.75 15.31 3.52
CA ASN A 34 -4.91 16.69 3.07
C ASN A 34 -6.21 17.33 3.58
N THR A 35 -7.26 16.53 3.78
CA THR A 35 -8.55 17.01 4.27
C THR A 35 -8.57 17.22 5.77
N VAL A 36 -7.92 16.34 6.54
CA VAL A 36 -7.99 16.33 8.01
C VAL A 36 -6.82 17.07 8.67
N GLN A 37 -5.63 17.03 8.06
CA GLN A 37 -4.40 17.57 8.62
C GLN A 37 -4.07 18.95 8.03
N HIS A 38 -4.87 19.96 8.40
CA HIS A 38 -4.72 21.33 7.87
C HIS A 38 -3.34 21.95 8.10
N TYR A 39 -2.62 21.55 9.16
CA TYR A 39 -1.26 22.01 9.47
C TYR A 39 -0.22 21.66 8.39
N ARG A 40 -0.54 20.78 7.43
CA ARG A 40 0.34 20.47 6.28
C ARG A 40 0.38 21.60 5.25
N PHE A 41 -0.54 22.55 5.33
CA PHE A 41 -0.67 23.63 4.35
C PHE A 41 -0.35 24.98 4.97
N VAL A 42 0.29 25.81 4.16
CA VAL A 42 0.58 27.20 4.51
C VAL A 42 0.20 28.09 3.33
N LYS A 43 -0.20 29.33 3.63
CA LYS A 43 -0.42 30.32 2.57
C LYS A 43 0.92 30.63 1.90
N ALA A 44 0.94 30.60 0.57
CA ALA A 44 2.14 30.97 -0.15
C ALA A 44 2.41 32.47 0.02
N GLU A 45 3.63 32.81 0.43
CA GLU A 45 4.09 34.18 0.61
C GLU A 45 5.15 34.53 -0.43
N GLN A 46 5.22 35.81 -0.82
CA GLN A 46 6.27 36.34 -1.70
C GLN A 46 7.55 36.62 -0.90
N ARG A 47 8.03 35.61 -0.17
CA ARG A 47 9.21 35.65 0.68
C ARG A 47 10.04 34.40 0.43
N SER A 48 11.36 34.50 0.57
CA SER A 48 12.24 33.33 0.50
C SER A 48 12.00 32.40 1.69
N TYR A 49 12.16 31.10 1.49
CA TYR A 49 12.12 30.13 2.57
C TYR A 49 13.25 30.35 3.57
N VAL A 50 12.97 30.03 4.82
CA VAL A 50 13.96 29.96 5.90
C VAL A 50 14.97 28.86 5.59
N ALA A 51 16.25 29.14 5.85
CA ALA A 51 17.34 28.20 5.61
C ALA A 51 17.14 26.88 6.38
N PRO A 52 17.51 25.72 5.78
CA PRO A 52 17.34 24.40 6.42
C PRO A 52 18.01 24.31 7.80
N SER A 53 19.19 24.91 7.96
CA SER A 53 19.92 24.96 9.23
C SER A 53 19.11 25.62 10.35
N LYS A 54 18.35 26.67 10.02
CA LYS A 54 17.54 27.38 11.01
C LYS A 54 16.26 26.61 11.37
N LEU A 55 15.62 25.97 10.38
CA LEU A 55 14.50 25.07 10.66
C LEU A 55 14.93 23.90 11.53
N LYS A 56 16.09 23.29 11.22
CA LYS A 56 16.69 22.24 12.03
C LYS A 56 16.92 22.67 13.48
N GLU A 57 17.54 23.83 13.69
CA GLU A 57 17.82 24.36 15.04
C GLU A 57 16.53 24.49 15.90
N ILE A 58 15.42 24.91 15.29
CA ILE A 58 14.14 25.07 15.97
C ILE A 58 13.46 23.71 16.18
N ALA A 59 13.46 22.86 15.15
CA ALA A 59 12.86 21.52 15.21
C ALA A 59 13.57 20.61 16.23
N ASP A 60 14.90 20.68 16.33
CA ASP A 60 15.69 19.90 17.30
C ASP A 60 15.32 20.24 18.75
N LYS A 61 14.87 21.47 19.02
CA LYS A 61 14.36 21.87 20.35
C LYS A 61 13.03 21.21 20.69
N GLN A 62 12.24 20.82 19.68
CA GLN A 62 10.98 20.09 19.88
C GLN A 62 11.21 18.60 20.17
N LEU A 63 12.34 18.05 19.69
CA LEU A 63 12.67 16.63 19.80
C LEU A 63 14.09 16.43 20.37
N PRO A 64 14.33 16.74 21.67
CA PRO A 64 15.64 16.57 22.28
C PRO A 64 16.14 15.13 22.17
N GLY A 65 17.42 14.96 21.79
CA GLY A 65 18.04 13.64 21.64
C GLY A 65 17.68 12.89 20.36
N LYS A 66 16.96 13.51 19.42
CA LYS A 66 16.70 12.96 18.08
C LYS A 66 17.46 13.75 17.02
N HIS A 67 17.81 13.10 15.92
CA HIS A 67 18.54 13.71 14.82
C HIS A 67 17.66 13.86 13.59
N ALA A 68 17.63 15.08 13.03
CA ALA A 68 16.93 15.33 11.78
C ALA A 68 17.63 14.57 10.64
N HIS A 69 16.87 13.74 9.94
CA HIS A 69 17.30 12.95 8.80
C HIS A 69 17.18 13.74 7.50
N SER A 70 16.07 14.46 7.32
CA SER A 70 15.85 15.27 6.11
C SER A 70 14.95 16.47 6.35
N ILE A 71 15.09 17.48 5.49
CA ILE A 71 14.23 18.66 5.46
C ILE A 71 13.71 18.81 4.04
N SER A 72 12.40 18.94 3.88
CA SER A 72 11.77 19.12 2.58
C SER A 72 10.96 20.41 2.52
N TYR A 73 10.92 21.00 1.32
CA TYR A 73 10.17 22.21 1.01
C TYR A 73 9.25 21.94 -0.17
N GLN A 74 8.00 22.39 -0.04
CA GLN A 74 7.04 22.34 -1.14
C GLN A 74 6.19 23.61 -1.13
N LYS A 75 6.00 24.23 -2.31
CA LYS A 75 5.20 25.44 -2.44
C LYS A 75 3.78 25.21 -1.94
N GLY A 76 3.29 26.10 -1.07
CA GLY A 76 1.96 26.04 -0.47
C GLY A 76 1.80 24.97 0.63
N LYS A 77 2.90 24.35 1.09
CA LYS A 77 2.89 23.38 2.18
C LYS A 77 3.87 23.76 3.28
N ALA A 78 3.59 23.24 4.47
CA ALA A 78 4.54 23.27 5.57
C ALA A 78 5.84 22.55 5.17
N SER A 79 6.97 23.07 5.62
CA SER A 79 8.24 22.34 5.60
C SER A 79 8.13 21.16 6.57
N MET A 80 8.66 20.01 6.15
CA MET A 80 8.72 18.81 6.99
C MET A 80 10.18 18.57 7.37
N VAL A 81 10.45 18.57 8.68
CA VAL A 81 11.72 18.09 9.25
C VAL A 81 11.46 16.68 9.76
N VAL A 82 12.07 15.69 9.09
CA VAL A 82 11.88 14.27 9.36
C VAL A 82 12.97 13.78 10.30
N TYR A 83 12.58 13.06 11.34
CA TYR A 83 13.47 12.42 12.31
C TYR A 83 13.21 10.92 12.23
N TYR A 84 14.21 10.15 11.79
CA TYR A 84 14.12 8.70 11.67
C TYR A 84 15.43 8.08 12.13
N ALA A 85 15.35 7.09 13.02
CA ALA A 85 16.47 6.23 13.38
C ALA A 85 15.96 4.84 13.75
N GLU A 86 16.79 3.83 13.55
CA GLU A 86 16.47 2.44 13.89
C GLU A 86 16.95 2.05 15.31
N ASN A 87 17.94 2.75 15.86
CA ASN A 87 18.53 2.43 17.17
C ASN A 87 18.88 3.71 17.98
N PRO A 88 18.08 4.09 19.00
CA PRO A 88 16.74 3.57 19.30
C PRO A 88 15.75 3.87 18.16
N GLU A 89 14.75 3.00 17.96
CA GLU A 89 13.73 3.21 16.92
C GLU A 89 12.87 4.44 17.26
N TYR A 90 12.78 5.39 16.34
CA TYR A 90 11.82 6.48 16.40
C TYR A 90 11.53 7.02 15.01
N TYR A 91 10.28 7.43 14.79
CA TYR A 91 9.90 8.15 13.58
C TYR A 91 8.99 9.34 13.89
N TRP A 92 9.49 10.57 13.66
CA TRP A 92 8.78 11.81 13.94
C TRP A 92 8.87 12.78 12.76
N ILE A 93 7.85 13.61 12.60
CA ILE A 93 7.87 14.72 11.66
C ILE A 93 7.45 16.00 12.36
N VAL A 94 8.29 17.03 12.26
CA VAL A 94 7.96 18.41 12.67
C VAL A 94 7.52 19.17 11.44
N PHE A 95 6.27 19.64 11.45
CA PHE A 95 5.70 20.50 10.42
C PHE A 95 5.92 21.95 10.82
N MET A 96 6.53 22.72 9.92
CA MET A 96 6.89 24.12 10.18
C MET A 96 6.46 25.03 9.04
N ASN A 97 6.14 26.27 9.36
CA ASN A 97 5.94 27.29 8.34
C ASN A 97 7.30 27.60 7.66
N PRO A 98 7.43 27.39 6.34
CA PRO A 98 8.69 27.59 5.63
C PRO A 98 9.14 29.06 5.57
N TYR A 99 8.26 30.03 5.82
CA TYR A 99 8.55 31.46 5.74
C TYR A 99 8.85 32.10 7.10
N THR A 100 8.22 31.61 8.16
CA THR A 100 8.35 32.17 9.53
C THR A 100 9.12 31.28 10.49
N ALA A 101 9.34 30.01 10.15
CA ALA A 101 9.87 28.96 11.03
C ALA A 101 8.99 28.66 12.27
N GLU A 102 7.72 29.06 12.24
CA GLU A 102 6.75 28.67 13.26
C GLU A 102 6.50 27.16 13.20
N VAL A 103 6.47 26.50 14.37
CA VAL A 103 6.13 25.09 14.49
C VAL A 103 4.61 24.94 14.42
N LEU A 104 4.12 24.26 13.39
CA LEU A 104 2.69 24.06 13.15
C LEU A 104 2.17 22.78 13.81
N ASN A 105 2.97 21.71 13.79
CA ASN A 105 2.65 20.46 14.46
C ASN A 105 3.90 19.59 14.67
N VAL A 106 3.89 18.75 15.70
CA VAL A 106 4.90 17.72 15.96
C VAL A 106 4.19 16.38 15.98
N LYS A 107 4.46 15.53 14.99
CA LYS A 107 3.73 14.28 14.79
C LYS A 107 4.63 13.07 15.07
N ASN A 108 4.19 12.22 16.00
CA ASN A 108 4.74 10.87 16.15
C ASN A 108 4.18 10.01 15.02
N MET A 109 5.05 9.41 14.21
CA MET A 109 4.62 8.50 13.15
C MET A 109 4.42 7.08 13.65
N ASP A 110 4.96 6.71 14.82
CA ASP A 110 4.78 5.37 15.38
C ASP A 110 3.32 5.12 15.81
N ASP A 111 2.63 6.18 16.26
CA ASP A 111 1.21 6.17 16.66
C ASP A 111 0.25 6.62 15.54
N ASP A 112 0.76 6.88 14.34
CA ASP A 112 -0.05 7.41 13.26
C ASP A 112 -1.05 6.37 12.73
N PHE A 113 -2.28 6.82 12.44
CA PHE A 113 -3.33 5.95 11.92
C PHE A 113 -2.91 5.21 10.64
N PHE A 114 -2.28 5.90 9.67
CA PHE A 114 -1.85 5.26 8.43
C PHE A 114 -0.65 4.34 8.65
N ARG A 115 0.23 4.65 9.61
CA ARG A 115 1.27 3.72 10.08
C ARG A 115 0.66 2.43 10.62
N ILE A 116 -0.38 2.50 11.45
CA ILE A 116 -1.06 1.30 11.96
C ILE A 116 -1.71 0.50 10.83
N VAL A 117 -2.37 1.19 9.88
CA VAL A 117 -3.02 0.53 8.74
C VAL A 117 -2.00 -0.14 7.81
N ILE A 118 -0.88 0.52 7.48
CA ILE A 118 0.15 -0.08 6.62
C ILE A 118 0.83 -1.27 7.31
N MET A 119 1.03 -1.21 8.64
CA MET A 119 1.55 -2.34 9.41
C MET A 119 0.61 -3.55 9.37
N GLY A 120 -0.71 -3.32 9.43
CA GLY A 120 -1.70 -4.37 9.23
C GLY A 120 -1.72 -4.90 7.80
N HIS A 121 -1.66 -4.00 6.81
CA HIS A 121 -1.77 -4.35 5.40
C HIS A 121 -0.55 -5.12 4.86
N TYR A 122 0.67 -4.73 5.23
CA TYR A 122 1.92 -5.34 4.74
C TYR A 122 2.50 -6.40 5.67
N TYR A 123 2.21 -6.34 6.97
CA TYR A 123 2.85 -7.22 7.96
C TYR A 123 1.87 -7.91 8.91
N LEU A 124 0.55 -7.70 8.77
CA LEU A 124 -0.46 -8.26 9.68
C LEU A 124 -0.21 -7.88 11.16
N TRP A 125 0.39 -6.71 11.40
CA TRP A 125 0.86 -6.25 12.71
C TRP A 125 1.89 -7.18 13.39
N LEU A 126 2.52 -8.05 12.61
CA LEU A 126 3.65 -8.87 13.05
C LEU A 126 4.97 -8.19 12.72
N PRO A 127 6.09 -8.63 13.33
CA PRO A 127 7.42 -8.19 12.92
C PRO A 127 7.62 -8.37 11.40
N PRO A 128 8.28 -7.44 10.69
CA PRO A 128 8.42 -7.50 9.24
C PRO A 128 9.01 -8.81 8.71
N THR A 129 9.95 -9.40 9.45
CA THR A 129 10.58 -10.69 9.14
C THR A 129 9.62 -11.89 9.14
N ILE A 130 8.45 -11.75 9.77
CA ILE A 130 7.42 -12.79 9.89
C ILE A 130 6.21 -12.42 9.04
N GLY A 131 5.69 -11.20 9.22
CA GLY A 131 4.47 -10.73 8.60
C GLY A 131 4.53 -10.68 7.08
N GLN A 132 5.61 -10.12 6.53
CA GLN A 132 5.76 -9.98 5.08
C GLN A 132 5.83 -11.33 4.36
N PRO A 133 6.65 -12.32 4.78
CA PRO A 133 6.66 -13.64 4.16
C PRO A 133 5.30 -14.35 4.19
N ILE A 134 4.55 -14.24 5.29
CA ILE A 134 3.21 -14.84 5.42
C ILE A 134 2.26 -14.19 4.41
N LEU A 135 2.20 -12.86 4.40
CA LEU A 135 1.32 -12.10 3.52
C LEU A 135 1.64 -12.33 2.04
N ALA A 136 2.92 -12.29 1.68
CA ALA A 136 3.36 -12.51 0.30
C ALA A 136 3.05 -13.95 -0.15
N SER A 137 3.22 -14.95 0.72
CA SER A 137 2.86 -16.35 0.44
C SER A 137 1.35 -16.51 0.26
N ALA A 138 0.54 -15.89 1.12
CA ALA A 138 -0.92 -15.89 0.99
C ALA A 138 -1.37 -15.23 -0.33
N THR A 139 -0.72 -14.15 -0.73
CA THR A 139 -0.97 -13.48 -2.02
C THR A 139 -0.61 -14.37 -3.21
N LEU A 140 0.47 -15.16 -3.11
CA LEU A 140 0.87 -16.11 -4.15
C LEU A 140 -0.14 -17.25 -4.28
N MET A 141 -0.63 -17.77 -3.15
CA MET A 141 -1.71 -18.76 -3.14
C MET A 141 -3.00 -18.18 -3.72
N PHE A 142 -3.33 -16.93 -3.39
CA PHE A 142 -4.50 -16.25 -3.94
C PHE A 142 -4.38 -16.06 -5.45
N MET A 143 -3.20 -15.72 -5.99
CA MET A 143 -2.95 -15.68 -7.43
C MET A 143 -3.26 -17.02 -8.10
N PHE A 144 -2.83 -18.14 -7.51
CA PHE A 144 -3.18 -19.47 -8.02
C PHE A 144 -4.69 -19.74 -7.97
N LEU A 145 -5.38 -19.28 -6.91
CA LEU A 145 -6.84 -19.37 -6.83
C LEU A 145 -7.51 -18.56 -7.94
N LEU A 146 -7.04 -17.36 -8.27
CA LEU A 146 -7.58 -16.56 -9.37
C LEU A 146 -7.43 -17.27 -10.72
N VAL A 147 -6.24 -17.79 -11.03
CA VAL A 147 -5.98 -18.51 -12.29
C VAL A 147 -6.81 -19.80 -12.36
N SER A 148 -6.87 -20.58 -11.28
CA SER A 148 -7.70 -21.78 -11.23
C SER A 148 -9.19 -21.45 -11.33
N GLY A 149 -9.63 -20.32 -10.76
CA GLY A 149 -10.99 -19.78 -10.89
C GLY A 149 -11.35 -19.49 -12.34
N LEU A 150 -10.46 -18.83 -13.09
CA LEU A 150 -10.64 -18.59 -14.54
C LEU A 150 -10.72 -19.89 -15.34
N ALA A 151 -9.86 -20.87 -15.03
CA ALA A 151 -9.89 -22.18 -15.67
C ALA A 151 -11.23 -22.91 -15.42
N LEU A 152 -11.75 -22.86 -14.19
CA LEU A 152 -13.07 -23.40 -13.84
C LEU A 152 -14.22 -22.58 -14.45
N TRP A 153 -13.99 -21.28 -14.63
CA TRP A 153 -14.94 -20.38 -15.25
C TRP A 153 -15.05 -20.60 -16.77
N TRP A 154 -14.05 -21.19 -17.43
CA TRP A 154 -14.10 -21.37 -18.88
C TRP A 154 -15.30 -22.24 -19.32
N PRO A 155 -16.14 -21.78 -20.28
CA PRO A 155 -17.30 -22.53 -20.72
C PRO A 155 -16.92 -23.71 -21.61
N LYS A 156 -17.41 -24.91 -21.30
CA LYS A 156 -17.20 -26.11 -22.13
C LYS A 156 -18.09 -26.16 -23.39
N ASN A 157 -19.15 -25.35 -23.44
CA ASN A 157 -20.06 -25.24 -24.58
C ASN A 157 -20.80 -23.89 -24.61
N LYS A 158 -21.44 -23.57 -25.76
CA LYS A 158 -22.14 -22.29 -25.99
C LYS A 158 -23.31 -22.05 -25.02
N ALA A 159 -24.04 -23.09 -24.63
CA ALA A 159 -25.16 -22.99 -23.69
C ALA A 159 -24.70 -22.66 -22.26
N ALA A 160 -23.56 -23.20 -21.83
CA ALA A 160 -22.93 -22.85 -20.57
C ALA A 160 -22.40 -21.41 -20.59
N SER A 161 -21.85 -20.94 -21.71
CA SER A 161 -21.37 -19.56 -21.86
C SER A 161 -22.47 -18.53 -21.57
N LYS A 162 -23.65 -18.65 -22.20
CA LYS A 162 -24.78 -17.72 -21.95
C LYS A 162 -25.20 -17.65 -20.48
N LYS A 163 -25.06 -18.74 -19.73
CA LYS A 163 -25.38 -18.79 -18.28
C LYS A 163 -24.30 -18.17 -17.40
N ARG A 164 -23.06 -18.08 -17.86
CA ARG A 164 -21.91 -17.53 -17.10
C ARG A 164 -21.82 -16.01 -17.12
N PHE A 165 -22.59 -15.36 -18.00
CA PHE A 165 -22.67 -13.90 -18.13
C PHE A 165 -24.03 -13.32 -17.76
N ASN A 166 -24.96 -14.13 -17.23
CA ASN A 166 -26.32 -13.70 -16.91
C ASN A 166 -26.61 -13.91 -15.42
N VAL A 167 -27.06 -12.85 -14.76
CA VAL A 167 -27.46 -12.88 -13.35
C VAL A 167 -28.98 -13.01 -13.25
N LYS A 168 -29.44 -14.07 -12.59
CA LYS A 168 -30.86 -14.26 -12.29
C LYS A 168 -31.25 -13.52 -10.99
N TRP A 169 -31.56 -12.25 -11.11
CA TRP A 169 -31.90 -11.36 -9.98
C TRP A 169 -33.08 -11.84 -9.13
N ALA A 170 -34.10 -12.45 -9.73
CA ALA A 170 -35.28 -12.96 -9.03
C ALA A 170 -35.12 -14.39 -8.44
N ALA A 171 -33.91 -14.94 -8.41
CA ALA A 171 -33.66 -16.30 -7.91
C ALA A 171 -33.48 -16.34 -6.38
N LYS A 172 -33.56 -17.55 -5.79
CA LYS A 172 -33.22 -17.77 -4.37
C LYS A 172 -31.78 -17.32 -4.07
N TRP A 173 -31.52 -16.84 -2.86
CA TRP A 173 -30.22 -16.28 -2.43
C TRP A 173 -29.00 -17.10 -2.84
N LYS A 174 -29.03 -18.42 -2.61
CA LYS A 174 -27.94 -19.33 -3.02
C LYS A 174 -27.61 -19.24 -4.51
N ARG A 175 -28.63 -19.14 -5.36
CA ARG A 175 -28.47 -19.04 -6.82
C ARG A 175 -27.99 -17.65 -7.22
N LEU A 176 -28.55 -16.61 -6.61
CA LEU A 176 -28.14 -15.23 -6.85
C LEU A 176 -26.66 -15.03 -6.49
N ASN A 177 -26.22 -15.45 -5.30
CA ASN A 177 -24.82 -15.36 -4.87
C ASN A 177 -23.87 -16.11 -5.81
N TYR A 178 -24.26 -17.31 -6.26
CA TYR A 178 -23.48 -18.06 -7.25
C TYR A 178 -23.37 -17.32 -8.58
N ASP A 179 -24.48 -16.78 -9.10
CA ASP A 179 -24.49 -16.05 -10.36
C ASP A 179 -23.69 -14.73 -10.24
N LEU A 180 -23.79 -14.02 -9.10
CA LEU A 180 -22.98 -12.83 -8.81
C LEU A 180 -21.49 -13.15 -8.74
N HIS A 181 -21.08 -14.17 -7.97
CA HIS A 181 -19.67 -14.57 -7.89
C HIS A 181 -19.13 -15.02 -9.26
N ASN A 182 -19.93 -15.73 -10.06
CA ASN A 182 -19.52 -16.22 -11.38
C ASN A 182 -19.38 -15.09 -12.41
N VAL A 183 -20.33 -14.14 -12.44
CA VAL A 183 -20.31 -13.02 -13.40
C VAL A 183 -19.33 -11.93 -12.93
N LEU A 184 -19.53 -11.38 -11.73
CA LEU A 184 -18.67 -10.32 -11.19
C LEU A 184 -17.25 -10.81 -10.94
N GLY A 185 -17.10 -12.05 -10.45
CA GLY A 185 -15.79 -12.64 -10.24
C GLY A 185 -14.98 -12.68 -11.53
N PHE A 186 -15.57 -13.01 -12.67
CA PHE A 186 -14.86 -12.97 -13.96
C PHE A 186 -14.31 -11.59 -14.30
N TYR A 187 -15.14 -10.54 -14.18
CA TYR A 187 -14.71 -9.18 -14.49
C TYR A 187 -13.64 -8.67 -13.51
N VAL A 188 -13.86 -8.89 -12.22
CA VAL A 188 -12.96 -8.40 -11.16
C VAL A 188 -11.67 -9.21 -11.08
N THR A 189 -11.65 -10.47 -11.52
CA THR A 189 -10.45 -11.32 -11.49
C THR A 189 -9.28 -10.68 -12.25
N TRP A 190 -9.54 -10.00 -13.37
CA TRP A 190 -8.47 -9.33 -14.12
C TRP A 190 -7.81 -8.22 -13.28
N ILE A 191 -8.63 -7.38 -12.64
CA ILE A 191 -8.14 -6.34 -11.73
C ILE A 191 -7.33 -6.97 -10.60
N LEU A 192 -7.87 -8.02 -9.97
CA LEU A 192 -7.21 -8.72 -8.87
C LEU A 192 -5.91 -9.41 -9.27
N ILE A 193 -5.79 -9.93 -10.49
CA ILE A 193 -4.53 -10.49 -10.99
C ILE A 193 -3.46 -9.39 -11.07
N PHE A 194 -3.78 -8.21 -11.63
CA PHE A 194 -2.80 -7.13 -11.69
C PHE A 194 -2.42 -6.63 -10.29
N THR A 195 -3.39 -6.48 -9.38
CA THR A 195 -3.14 -6.07 -7.99
C THR A 195 -2.32 -7.11 -7.22
N ALA A 196 -2.64 -8.40 -7.34
CA ALA A 196 -1.88 -9.46 -6.70
C ALA A 196 -0.47 -9.57 -7.29
N PHE A 197 -0.32 -9.38 -8.61
CA PHE A 197 0.99 -9.37 -9.26
C PHE A 197 1.87 -8.24 -8.74
N SER A 198 1.35 -7.01 -8.63
CA SER A 198 2.09 -5.90 -8.03
C SER A 198 2.44 -6.19 -6.57
N GLY A 199 1.51 -6.76 -5.81
CA GLY A 199 1.75 -7.20 -4.43
C GLY A 199 2.91 -8.20 -4.32
N LEU A 200 2.99 -9.17 -5.23
CA LEU A 200 4.06 -10.17 -5.27
C LEU A 200 5.42 -9.58 -5.66
N VAL A 201 5.44 -8.61 -6.59
CA VAL A 201 6.66 -7.86 -6.93
C VAL A 201 7.20 -7.11 -5.71
N MET A 202 6.33 -6.54 -4.89
CA MET A 202 6.75 -5.87 -3.64
C MET A 202 7.13 -6.87 -2.53
N GLY A 203 6.41 -7.99 -2.44
CA GLY A 203 6.55 -8.95 -1.36
C GLY A 203 7.77 -9.88 -1.47
N PHE A 204 8.12 -10.33 -2.68
CA PHE A 204 9.19 -11.31 -2.92
C PHE A 204 10.27 -10.79 -3.88
N GLN A 205 11.50 -10.70 -3.38
CA GLN A 205 12.66 -10.29 -4.20
C GLN A 205 12.92 -11.23 -5.38
N TRP A 206 12.72 -12.54 -5.23
CA TRP A 206 12.86 -13.48 -6.35
C TRP A 206 11.79 -13.21 -7.41
N PHE A 207 10.55 -12.92 -7.01
CA PHE A 207 9.45 -12.65 -7.93
C PHE A 207 9.69 -11.35 -8.70
N ALA A 208 10.13 -10.30 -8.00
CA ALA A 208 10.52 -9.02 -8.59
C ALA A 208 11.64 -9.20 -9.64
N LYS A 209 12.69 -9.94 -9.29
CA LYS A 209 13.81 -10.25 -10.19
C LYS A 209 13.36 -11.05 -11.41
N SER A 210 12.51 -12.06 -11.23
CA SER A 210 11.94 -12.83 -12.34
C SER A 210 11.07 -11.97 -13.25
N ALA A 211 10.18 -11.14 -12.69
CA ALA A 211 9.34 -10.23 -13.45
C ALA A 211 10.18 -9.20 -14.24
N TYR A 212 11.21 -8.64 -13.61
CA TYR A 212 12.15 -7.74 -14.28
C TYR A 212 12.92 -8.44 -15.40
N TRP A 213 13.45 -9.64 -15.15
CA TRP A 213 14.18 -10.41 -16.15
C TRP A 213 13.32 -10.71 -17.39
N ILE A 214 12.07 -11.15 -17.19
CA ILE A 214 11.12 -11.41 -18.29
C ILE A 214 10.83 -10.12 -19.07
N SER A 215 10.48 -9.04 -18.38
CA SER A 215 10.07 -7.77 -19.02
C SER A 215 11.22 -7.02 -19.69
N SER A 216 12.46 -7.22 -19.22
CA SER A 216 13.67 -6.57 -19.76
C SER A 216 14.36 -7.36 -20.87
N GLY A 217 13.82 -8.53 -21.26
CA GLY A 217 14.43 -9.40 -22.27
C GLY A 217 15.70 -10.09 -21.78
N GLY A 218 15.79 -10.39 -20.48
CA GLY A 218 16.86 -11.18 -19.88
C GLY A 218 17.90 -10.40 -19.08
N LYS A 219 17.67 -9.11 -18.80
CA LYS A 219 18.60 -8.30 -18.00
C LYS A 219 18.42 -8.58 -16.50
N MET A 220 19.52 -8.49 -15.77
CA MET A 220 19.50 -8.57 -14.31
C MET A 220 19.12 -7.21 -13.71
N MET A 221 18.32 -7.24 -12.64
CA MET A 221 17.94 -6.02 -11.92
C MET A 221 19.17 -5.42 -11.23
N VAL A 222 19.44 -4.14 -11.48
CA VAL A 222 20.57 -3.42 -10.85
C VAL A 222 20.22 -3.17 -9.39
N PRO A 223 21.07 -3.56 -8.42
CA PRO A 223 20.83 -3.28 -7.02
C PRO A 223 20.89 -1.77 -6.76
N PHE A 224 20.00 -1.28 -5.89
CA PHE A 224 20.08 0.09 -5.41
C PHE A 224 21.31 0.27 -4.52
N SER A 225 22.06 1.33 -4.75
CA SER A 225 23.15 1.78 -3.88
C SER A 225 22.87 3.22 -3.47
N GLU A 226 22.93 3.52 -2.17
CA GLU A 226 22.86 4.90 -1.71
C GLU A 226 24.04 5.68 -2.26
N THR A 227 23.75 6.80 -2.92
CA THR A 227 24.77 7.77 -3.30
C THR A 227 25.11 8.59 -2.05
N LEU A 228 26.34 8.49 -1.57
CA LEU A 228 26.83 9.39 -0.53
C LEU A 228 26.82 10.82 -1.11
N SER A 229 26.18 11.74 -0.39
CA SER A 229 26.26 13.17 -0.69
C SER A 229 27.65 13.67 -0.26
N ASP A 230 28.38 14.31 -1.16
CA ASP A 230 29.69 14.95 -0.89
C ASP A 230 29.56 16.25 -0.06
N SER A 231 28.66 16.25 0.93
CA SER A 231 28.38 17.39 1.80
C SER A 231 29.29 17.44 3.02
#